data_AF-A0A1B7LAF4-F1
#
_entry.id   AF-A0A1B7LAF4-F1
#
_cell.length_a   1.000
_cell.length_b   1.000
_cell.length_c   1.000
_cell.angle_alpha   90.00
_cell.angle_beta   90.00
_cell.angle_gamma   90.00
#
_symmetry.space_group_name_H-M   'P 1'
#
loop_
_entity.id
_entity.type
_entity.pdbx_description
1 polymer ?
#
loop_
_entity_poly.entity_id
_entity_poly.type
_entity_poly.pdbx_seq_one_letter_code
_entity_poly.pdbx_strand_id
1 'polypeptide(L)'
;MFENLKLTVESLALLEEKYGSAEAALVQLENGSFIALRDVLWSALVHEDPSLTPGDVGRMINLKDALKAVQALNEAVREAFLLH
;
A
#
# COMPACT_ATOMS: atom_id res chain seq x y z
N MET A 1 -2.98 11.53 7.33
CA MET A 1 -2.54 10.95 6.04
C MET A 1 -3.08 9.54 5.82
N PHE A 2 -3.10 8.67 6.84
CA PHE A 2 -3.51 7.26 6.65
C PHE A 2 -5.00 6.95 6.94
N GLU A 3 -5.79 7.93 7.38
CA GLU A 3 -7.17 7.67 7.85
C GLU A 3 -8.19 7.40 6.72
N ASN A 4 -7.84 7.62 5.46
CA ASN A 4 -8.73 7.44 4.30
C ASN A 4 -8.06 6.67 3.15
N LEU A 5 -7.16 5.74 3.45
CA LEU A 5 -6.55 4.92 2.39
C LEU A 5 -7.60 4.00 1.78
N LYS A 6 -7.90 4.20 0.50
CA LYS A 6 -8.87 3.38 -0.23
C LYS A 6 -8.16 2.51 -1.26
N LEU A 7 -8.06 1.22 -0.97
CA LEU A 7 -7.65 0.26 -1.99
C LEU A 7 -8.80 0.08 -2.97
N THR A 8 -8.58 0.51 -4.20
CA THR A 8 -9.52 0.34 -5.32
C THR A 8 -9.12 -0.86 -6.17
N VAL A 9 -9.97 -1.28 -7.10
CA VAL A 9 -9.61 -2.34 -8.07
C VAL A 9 -8.35 -1.96 -8.85
N GLU A 10 -8.21 -0.69 -9.23
CA GLU A 10 -7.01 -0.18 -9.89
C GLU A 10 -5.78 -0.31 -8.98
N SER A 11 -5.93 0.00 -7.69
CA SER A 11 -4.86 -0.18 -6.71
C SER A 11 -4.38 -1.62 -6.63
N LEU A 12 -5.29 -2.59 -6.74
CA LEU A 12 -4.94 -4.02 -6.75
C LEU A 12 -4.28 -4.42 -8.09
N ALA A 13 -4.82 -3.98 -9.23
CA ALA A 13 -4.24 -4.25 -10.55
C ALA A 13 -2.79 -3.73 -10.66
N LEU A 14 -2.51 -2.52 -10.18
CA LEU A 14 -1.16 -1.96 -10.13
C LEU A 14 -0.20 -2.78 -9.27
N LEU A 15 -0.70 -3.44 -8.23
CA LEU A 15 0.10 -4.35 -7.40
C LEU A 15 0.32 -5.69 -8.11
N GLU A 16 -0.68 -6.21 -8.81
CA GLU A 16 -0.55 -7.41 -9.66
C GLU A 16 0.51 -7.22 -10.74
N GLU A 17 0.50 -6.08 -11.44
CA GLU A 17 1.50 -5.77 -12.47
C GLU A 17 2.93 -5.73 -11.92
N LYS A 18 3.12 -5.27 -10.68
CA LYS A 18 4.45 -5.13 -10.06
C LYS A 18 4.94 -6.40 -9.37
N TYR A 19 4.03 -7.16 -8.74
CA TYR A 19 4.37 -8.27 -7.85
C TYR A 19 3.92 -9.64 -8.38
N GLY A 20 3.22 -9.68 -9.51
CA GLY A 20 2.60 -10.88 -10.08
C GLY A 20 1.22 -11.19 -9.49
N SER A 21 0.94 -10.74 -8.26
CA SER A 21 -0.39 -10.71 -7.67
C SER A 21 -0.49 -9.62 -6.58
N ALA A 22 -1.70 -9.15 -6.28
CA ALA A 22 -1.92 -8.24 -5.16
C ALA A 22 -1.55 -8.92 -3.82
N GLU A 23 -1.86 -10.20 -3.68
CA GLU A 23 -1.49 -11.02 -2.51
C GLU A 23 0.03 -11.06 -2.28
N ALA A 24 0.83 -11.19 -3.35
CA ALA A 24 2.29 -11.18 -3.24
C ALA A 24 2.82 -9.84 -2.70
N ALA A 25 2.22 -8.72 -3.08
CA ALA A 25 2.56 -7.42 -2.53
C ALA A 25 2.23 -7.33 -1.02
N LEU A 26 1.08 -7.89 -0.62
CA LEU A 26 0.64 -7.92 0.78
C LEU A 26 1.51 -8.82 1.65
N VAL A 27 1.91 -10.00 1.17
CA VAL A 27 2.86 -10.87 1.88
C VAL A 27 4.21 -10.17 2.11
N GLN A 28 4.70 -9.43 1.11
CA GLN A 28 5.93 -8.66 1.27
C GLN A 28 5.76 -7.52 2.29
N LEU A 29 4.58 -6.88 2.33
CA LEU A 29 4.24 -5.86 3.32
C LEU A 29 4.24 -6.44 4.74
N GLU A 30 3.61 -7.61 4.94
CA GLU A 30 3.58 -8.32 6.23
C GLU A 30 4.98 -8.69 6.71
N ASN A 31 5.88 -9.05 5.78
CA ASN A 31 7.29 -9.32 6.07
C ASN A 31 8.12 -8.05 6.37
N GLY A 32 7.50 -6.87 6.41
CA GLY A 32 8.14 -5.60 6.75
C GLY A 32 8.89 -4.94 5.59
N SER A 33 8.57 -5.29 4.34
CA SER A 33 9.21 -4.68 3.18
C SER A 33 8.81 -3.21 3.02
N PHE A 34 9.79 -2.30 3.14
CA PHE A 34 9.58 -0.87 2.87
C PHE A 34 9.24 -0.57 1.41
N ILE A 35 9.67 -1.44 0.48
CA ILE A 35 9.30 -1.35 -0.94
C ILE A 35 7.81 -1.64 -1.09
N ALA A 36 7.32 -2.72 -0.47
CA ALA A 36 5.90 -3.07 -0.49
C ALA A 36 5.04 -2.01 0.20
N LEU A 37 5.47 -1.49 1.35
CA LEU A 37 4.80 -0.37 2.01
C LEU A 37 4.64 0.83 1.09
N ARG A 38 5.73 1.26 0.46
CA ARG A 38 5.72 2.38 -0.49
C ARG A 38 4.77 2.11 -1.66
N ASP A 39 4.84 0.92 -2.24
CA ASP A 39 4.10 0.59 -3.46
C ASP A 39 2.59 0.42 -3.20
N VAL A 40 2.21 -0.13 -2.04
CA VAL A 40 0.80 -0.21 -1.59
C VAL A 40 0.23 1.17 -1.30
N LEU A 41 1.00 2.02 -0.61
CA LEU A 41 0.56 3.40 -0.34
C LEU A 41 0.46 4.21 -1.63
N TRP A 42 1.40 4.04 -2.55
CA TRP A 42 1.36 4.69 -3.85
C TRP A 42 0.16 4.22 -4.68
N SER A 43 -0.13 2.92 -4.75
CA SER A 43 -1.26 2.41 -5.52
C SER A 43 -2.61 2.89 -4.97
N ALA A 44 -2.68 3.17 -3.67
CA ALA A 44 -3.84 3.76 -3.03
C ALA A 44 -3.98 5.28 -3.26
N LEU A 45 -2.94 5.99 -3.68
CA LEU A 45 -2.94 7.47 -3.79
C LEU A 45 -2.85 7.98 -5.23
N VAL A 46 -2.26 7.22 -6.15
CA VAL A 46 -1.97 7.68 -7.52
C VAL A 46 -3.23 8.01 -8.34
N HIS A 47 -4.39 7.48 -7.94
CA HIS A 47 -5.66 7.83 -8.58
C HIS A 47 -6.16 9.24 -8.22
N GLU A 48 -5.75 9.78 -7.08
CA GLU A 48 -6.07 11.15 -6.65
C GLU A 48 -5.10 12.17 -7.25
N ASP A 49 -3.83 11.77 -7.42
CA ASP A 49 -2.80 12.57 -8.08
C ASP A 49 -1.94 11.66 -8.98
N PRO A 50 -2.25 11.61 -10.30
CA PRO A 50 -1.52 10.80 -11.27
C PRO A 50 -0.04 11.18 -11.47
N SER A 51 0.39 12.35 -10.97
CA SER A 51 1.80 12.77 -11.04
C SER A 51 2.67 12.15 -9.96
N LEU A 52 2.06 11.56 -8.91
CA LEU A 52 2.78 10.94 -7.81
C LEU A 52 3.61 9.76 -8.30
N THR A 53 4.90 9.79 -7.99
CA THR A 53 5.78 8.64 -8.17
C THR A 53 5.86 7.83 -6.87
N PRO A 54 6.25 6.53 -6.94
CA PRO A 54 6.53 5.75 -5.73
C PRO A 54 7.60 6.43 -4.85
N GLY A 55 8.58 7.10 -5.46
CA GLY A 55 9.63 7.82 -4.75
C GLY A 55 9.11 9.03 -3.97
N ASP A 56 8.10 9.73 -4.48
CA ASP A 56 7.46 10.84 -3.77
C ASP A 56 6.75 10.33 -2.51
N VAL A 57 5.99 9.25 -2.64
CA VAL A 57 5.30 8.62 -1.50
C VAL A 57 6.28 8.15 -0.44
N GLY A 58 7.41 7.55 -0.84
CA GLY A 58 8.47 7.15 0.09
C GLY A 58 9.09 8.32 0.86
N ARG A 59 9.18 9.51 0.25
CA ARG A 59 9.67 10.73 0.92
C ARG A 59 8.66 11.36 1.88
N MET A 60 7.37 11.07 1.71
CA MET A 60 6.31 11.59 2.58
C MET A 60 6.24 10.85 3.92
N ILE A 61 6.92 9.71 4.06
CA ILE A 61 6.80 8.81 5.22
C ILE A 61 8.17 8.68 5.88
N ASN A 62 8.28 9.18 7.11
CA ASN A 62 9.46 8.92 7.93
C ASN A 62 9.41 7.49 8.54
N LEU A 63 10.55 7.00 9.07
CA LEU A 63 10.61 5.65 9.64
C LEU A 63 9.59 5.38 10.75
N LYS A 64 9.28 6.38 11.58
CA LYS A 64 8.32 6.23 12.68
C LYS A 64 6.90 6.03 12.15
N ASP A 65 6.55 6.77 11.11
CA ASP A 65 5.24 6.68 10.46
C ASP A 65 5.16 5.44 9.57
N ALA A 66 6.26 4.97 9.01
CA ALA A 66 6.32 3.72 8.24
C ALA A 66 5.89 2.52 9.08
N LEU A 67 6.38 2.40 10.31
CA LEU A 67 6.00 1.31 11.22
C LEU A 67 4.50 1.35 11.58
N LYS A 68 3.95 2.54 11.80
CA LYS A 68 2.51 2.72 12.03
C LYS A 68 1.68 2.40 10.79
N ALA A 69 2.17 2.80 9.62
CA ALA A 69 1.51 2.56 8.34
C ALA A 69 1.44 1.06 8.00
N VAL A 70 2.51 0.29 8.28
CA VAL A 70 2.47 -1.18 8.15
C VAL A 70 1.38 -1.78 9.03
N GLN A 71 1.29 -1.35 10.29
CA GLN A 71 0.25 -1.84 11.20
C GLN A 71 -1.17 -1.50 10.72
N ALA A 72 -1.40 -0.24 10.31
CA ALA A 72 -2.71 0.20 9.82
C ALA A 72 -3.11 -0.50 8.51
N LEU A 73 -2.17 -0.71 7.59
CA LEU A 73 -2.41 -1.42 6.34
C LEU A 73 -2.73 -2.90 6.58
N ASN A 74 -2.00 -3.57 7.48
CA ASN A 74 -2.29 -4.97 7.83
C ASN A 74 -3.73 -5.11 8.36
N GLU A 75 -4.23 -4.14 9.11
CA GLU A 75 -5.62 -4.14 9.58
C GLU A 75 -6.61 -3.93 8.44
N ALA A 76 -6.39 -2.91 7.59
CA ALA A 76 -7.26 -2.62 6.44
C ALA A 76 -7.33 -3.80 5.44
N VAL A 77 -6.21 -4.49 5.24
CA VAL A 77 -6.13 -5.69 4.40
C VAL A 77 -6.91 -6.84 5.00
N ARG A 78 -6.78 -7.07 6.31
CA ARG A 78 -7.58 -8.10 7.01
C ARG A 78 -9.08 -7.84 6.86
N GLU A 79 -9.54 -6.61 7.04
CA GLU A 79 -10.95 -6.27 6.84
C GLU A 79 -11.42 -6.50 5.41
N ALA A 80 -10.59 -6.14 4.42
CA ALA A 80 -10.91 -6.30 3.00
C ALA A 80 -10.98 -7.77 2.55
N PHE A 81 -10.11 -8.64 3.09
CA PHE A 81 -9.97 -10.04 2.65
C PHE A 81 -10.66 -11.08 3.57
N LEU A 82 -11.04 -10.74 4.82
CA LEU A 82 -11.78 -11.64 5.72
C LEU A 82 -13.31 -11.52 5.63
N LEU A 83 -13.85 -10.60 4.83
CA LEU A 83 -15.29 -10.50 4.54
C LEU A 83 -15.71 -11.35 3.32
N HIS A 84 -15.08 -12.51 3.13
CA HIS A 84 -15.45 -13.52 2.15
C HIS A 84 -15.82 -14.84 2.86
#